data_AF-A0A1H4J6J6-F1
#
_entry.id   AF-A0A1H4J6J6-F1
#
_cell.length_a   1.000
_cell.length_b   1.000
_cell.length_c   1.000
_cell.angle_alpha   90.00
_cell.angle_beta   90.00
_cell.angle_gamma   90.00
#
_symmetry.space_group_name_H-M   'P 1'
#
loop_
_entity.id
_entity.type
_entity.pdbx_description
1 polymer ?
#
loop_
_entity_poly.entity_id
_entity_poly.type
_entity_poly.pdbx_seq_one_letter_code
_entity_poly.pdbx_strand_id
1 'polypeptide(L)'
;MNRAQMLQLLIGQARASGFEFRRWYMTSSGMPWTGADEAVRWLARGKRAHMLVFSHAFAQAFFRSGDRVTFVVPHQTFQTARADGESRTVERKSHMRRSSRKDVWKYHLSEMARTAEPLRYLRRYLLIEETMSDEPETPPSSEPDYDEELMVRDAD
;
A
#
# COMPACT_ATOMS: atom_id res chain seq x y z
N MET A 1 -15.08 -9.58 2.41
CA MET A 1 -13.96 -10.17 3.19
C MET A 1 -14.10 -9.81 4.67
N ASN A 2 -14.14 -10.80 5.58
CA ASN A 2 -14.18 -10.56 7.03
C ASN A 2 -12.76 -10.39 7.63
N ARG A 3 -12.68 -9.98 8.90
CA ARG A 3 -11.39 -9.68 9.55
C ARG A 3 -10.46 -10.89 9.69
N ALA A 4 -11.00 -12.07 9.98
CA ALA A 4 -10.21 -13.30 10.10
C ALA A 4 -9.64 -13.72 8.73
N GLN A 5 -10.45 -13.65 7.67
CA GLN A 5 -10.02 -13.88 6.29
C GLN A 5 -8.93 -12.90 5.88
N MET A 6 -9.10 -11.61 6.16
CA MET A 6 -8.07 -10.61 5.86
C MET A 6 -6.75 -10.90 6.59
N LEU A 7 -6.81 -11.24 7.88
CA LEU A 7 -5.64 -11.65 8.65
C LEU A 7 -4.98 -12.91 8.06
N GLN A 8 -5.77 -13.89 7.65
CA GLN A 8 -5.28 -15.12 7.04
C GLN A 8 -4.53 -14.84 5.73
N LEU A 9 -5.05 -13.95 4.88
CA LEU A 9 -4.37 -13.52 3.65
C LEU A 9 -3.07 -12.75 3.95
N LEU A 10 -3.11 -11.78 4.86
CA LEU A 10 -1.94 -11.00 5.27
C LEU A 10 -0.82 -11.90 5.83
N ILE A 11 -1.19 -12.84 6.70
CA ILE A 11 -0.27 -13.83 7.27
C ILE A 11 0.26 -14.75 6.16
N GLY A 12 -0.59 -15.20 5.24
CA GLY A 12 -0.19 -16.03 4.10
C GLY A 12 0.88 -15.36 3.25
N GLN A 13 0.66 -14.10 2.86
CA GLN A 13 1.61 -13.30 2.10
C GLN A 13 2.93 -13.10 2.88
N ALA A 14 2.87 -12.71 4.15
CA ALA A 14 4.07 -12.57 4.96
C ALA A 14 4.85 -13.89 5.14
N ARG A 15 4.13 -15.02 5.27
CA ARG A 15 4.74 -16.36 5.38
C ARG A 15 5.50 -16.74 4.13
N ALA A 16 4.99 -16.42 2.95
CA ALA A 16 5.70 -16.63 1.68
C ALA A 16 7.04 -15.89 1.66
N SER A 17 7.14 -14.74 2.34
CA SER A 17 8.36 -13.94 2.47
C SER A 17 9.22 -14.30 3.70
N GLY A 18 8.88 -15.35 4.45
CA GLY A 18 9.67 -15.86 5.58
C GLY A 18 9.14 -15.55 6.99
N PHE A 19 7.91 -15.06 7.12
CA PHE A 19 7.32 -14.81 8.45
C PHE A 19 6.98 -16.11 9.20
N GLU A 20 7.60 -16.35 10.35
CA GLU A 20 7.33 -17.51 11.20
C GLU A 20 6.11 -17.30 12.11
N PHE A 21 4.90 -17.38 11.55
CA PHE A 21 3.66 -17.04 12.28
C PHE A 21 3.47 -17.84 13.59
N ARG A 22 3.74 -19.15 13.59
CA ARG A 22 3.61 -19.99 14.81
C ARG A 22 4.51 -19.51 15.93
N ARG A 23 5.80 -19.29 15.62
CA ARG A 23 6.80 -18.85 16.59
C ARG A 23 6.45 -17.46 17.11
N TRP A 24 6.13 -16.54 16.20
CA TRP A 24 5.71 -15.19 16.56
C TRP A 24 4.47 -15.22 17.47
N TYR A 25 3.44 -16.01 17.13
CA TYR A 25 2.22 -16.10 17.93
C TYR A 25 2.52 -16.58 19.34
N MET A 26 3.27 -17.67 19.49
CA MET A 26 3.61 -18.22 20.81
C MET A 26 4.43 -17.22 21.65
N THR A 27 5.44 -16.59 21.06
CA THR A 27 6.29 -15.62 21.77
C THR A 27 5.55 -14.32 22.12
N SER A 28 4.74 -13.78 21.20
CA SER A 28 4.10 -12.47 21.38
C SER A 28 2.78 -12.53 22.14
N SER A 29 2.04 -13.64 22.10
CA SER A 29 0.77 -13.78 22.83
C SER A 29 0.89 -14.57 24.13
N GLY A 30 1.94 -15.39 24.30
CA GLY A 30 2.04 -16.35 25.39
C GLY A 30 1.01 -17.49 25.34
N MET A 31 0.18 -17.54 24.29
CA MET A 31 -0.86 -18.56 24.14
C MET A 31 -0.27 -19.85 23.56
N PRO A 32 -0.79 -21.03 23.96
CA PRO A 32 -0.41 -22.29 23.34
C PRO A 32 -0.83 -22.30 21.87
N TRP A 33 -0.01 -22.93 21.03
CA TRP A 33 -0.34 -23.14 19.63
C TRP A 33 -1.32 -24.31 19.47
N THR A 34 -2.57 -24.01 19.14
CA THR A 34 -3.62 -25.01 18.86
C THR A 34 -3.93 -25.19 17.38
N GLY A 35 -3.38 -24.32 16.52
CA GLY A 35 -3.59 -24.33 15.07
C GLY A 35 -3.59 -22.92 14.48
N ALA A 36 -3.36 -22.82 13.17
CA ALA A 36 -3.33 -21.52 12.49
C ALA A 36 -4.70 -20.83 12.52
N ASP A 37 -5.77 -21.57 12.29
CA ASP A 37 -7.13 -21.01 12.25
C ASP A 37 -7.59 -20.49 13.61
N GLU A 38 -7.26 -21.21 14.69
CA GLU A 38 -7.51 -20.73 16.06
C GLU A 38 -6.69 -19.49 16.41
N ALA A 39 -5.40 -19.46 16.04
CA ALA A 39 -4.56 -18.28 16.25
C ALA A 39 -5.08 -17.05 15.47
N VAL A 40 -5.56 -17.25 14.24
CA VAL A 40 -6.18 -16.19 13.43
C VAL A 40 -7.49 -15.73 14.05
N ARG A 41 -8.37 -16.65 14.49
CA ARG A 41 -9.61 -16.31 15.20
C ARG A 41 -9.34 -15.54 16.49
N TRP A 42 -8.28 -15.92 17.22
CA TRP A 42 -7.85 -15.21 18.42
C TRP A 42 -7.40 -13.78 18.10
N LEU A 43 -6.60 -13.58 17.04
CA LEU A 43 -6.14 -12.26 16.57
C LEU A 43 -7.27 -11.38 16.03
N ALA A 44 -8.30 -11.98 15.43
CA ALA A 44 -9.44 -11.27 14.88
C ALA A 44 -10.29 -10.59 15.98
N ARG A 45 -10.15 -11.00 17.25
CA ARG A 45 -10.91 -10.44 18.38
C ARG A 45 -10.33 -9.11 18.86
N GLY A 46 -11.21 -8.13 19.04
CA GLY A 46 -10.90 -6.83 19.66
C GLY A 46 -9.75 -6.10 18.96
N LYS A 47 -8.76 -5.64 19.74
CA LYS A 47 -7.58 -4.92 19.21
C LYS A 47 -6.36 -5.82 18.96
N ARG A 48 -6.45 -7.15 19.16
CA ARG A 48 -5.29 -8.07 19.10
C ARG A 48 -4.59 -8.11 17.75
N ALA A 49 -5.30 -7.89 16.65
CA ALA A 49 -4.68 -7.73 15.33
C ALA A 49 -3.61 -6.63 15.30
N HIS A 50 -3.70 -5.60 16.16
CA HIS A 50 -2.69 -4.55 16.25
C HIS A 50 -1.34 -5.11 16.69
N MET A 51 -1.34 -6.13 17.58
CA MET A 51 -0.11 -6.81 18.00
C MET A 51 0.63 -7.43 16.81
N LEU A 52 -0.11 -7.99 15.85
CA LEU A 52 0.48 -8.56 14.64
C LEU A 52 0.95 -7.48 13.68
N VAL A 53 0.06 -6.56 13.28
CA VAL A 53 0.36 -5.62 12.18
C VAL A 53 1.43 -4.60 12.53
N PHE A 54 1.61 -4.29 13.82
CA PHE A 54 2.69 -3.42 14.30
C PHE A 54 3.94 -4.21 14.75
N SER A 55 3.94 -5.54 14.66
CA SER A 55 5.15 -6.34 14.90
C SER A 55 6.19 -6.05 13.84
N HIS A 56 7.42 -5.73 14.26
CA HIS A 56 8.54 -5.56 13.33
C HIS A 56 8.79 -6.82 12.51
N ALA A 57 8.70 -8.00 13.13
CA ALA A 57 8.90 -9.28 12.43
C ALA A 57 7.88 -9.48 11.30
N PHE A 58 6.61 -9.13 11.55
CA PHE A 58 5.58 -9.16 10.54
C PHE A 58 5.82 -8.10 9.46
N ALA A 59 6.05 -6.84 9.85
CA ALA A 59 6.23 -5.74 8.91
C ALA A 59 7.45 -5.93 7.99
N GLN A 60 8.56 -6.44 8.52
CA GLN A 60 9.77 -6.73 7.74
C GLN A 60 9.54 -7.83 6.70
N ALA A 61 8.77 -8.86 7.05
CA ALA A 61 8.44 -9.94 6.13
C ALA A 61 7.37 -9.50 5.11
N PHE A 62 6.34 -8.77 5.54
CA PHE A 62 5.23 -8.34 4.70
C PHE A 62 5.62 -7.26 3.69
N PHE A 63 6.45 -6.29 4.09
CA PHE A 63 6.91 -5.19 3.24
C PHE A 63 8.32 -5.40 2.67
N ARG A 64 8.75 -6.67 2.49
CA ARG A 64 10.13 -7.00 2.14
C ARG A 64 10.56 -6.32 0.83
N SER A 65 11.69 -5.62 0.90
CA SER A 65 12.31 -4.95 -0.24
C SER A 65 12.85 -5.97 -1.24
N GLY A 66 12.32 -5.97 -2.46
CA GLY A 66 12.76 -6.83 -3.57
C GLY A 66 11.62 -7.63 -4.21
N ASP A 67 10.62 -8.03 -3.43
CA ASP A 67 9.38 -8.60 -3.97
C ASP A 67 8.37 -7.48 -4.17
N ARG A 68 8.03 -7.24 -5.44
CA ARG A 68 6.89 -6.46 -5.96
C ARG A 68 5.99 -5.80 -4.90
N VAL A 69 6.44 -4.72 -4.26
CA VAL A 69 5.51 -3.75 -3.66
C VAL A 69 5.08 -2.84 -4.79
N THR A 70 4.16 -3.32 -5.62
CA THR A 70 3.43 -2.51 -6.58
C THR A 70 2.45 -1.67 -5.78
N PHE A 71 2.72 -0.38 -5.62
CA PHE A 71 1.75 0.55 -5.04
C PHE A 71 1.41 1.63 -6.05
N VAL A 72 0.11 1.90 -6.19
CA VAL A 72 -0.39 3.03 -6.96
C VAL A 72 -0.11 4.29 -6.13
N VAL A 73 0.81 5.13 -6.61
CA VAL A 73 0.98 6.47 -6.07
C VAL A 73 -0.20 7.30 -6.58
N PRO A 74 -1.07 7.85 -5.70
CA PRO A 74 -2.17 8.70 -6.14
C PRO A 74 -1.63 9.99 -6.75
N HIS A 75 -2.42 10.62 -7.60
CA HIS A 75 -2.12 11.92 -8.20
C HIS A 75 -1.78 12.95 -7.11
N GLN A 76 -0.62 13.58 -7.20
CA GLN A 76 -0.20 14.62 -6.26
C GLN A 76 0.35 15.83 -7.00
N THR A 77 -0.17 17.00 -6.64
CA THR A 77 0.29 18.32 -7.06
C THR A 77 1.14 18.93 -5.96
N PHE A 78 2.36 19.32 -6.30
CA PHE A 78 3.24 20.06 -5.40
C PHE A 78 3.72 21.34 -6.09
N GLN A 79 3.82 22.42 -5.33
CA GLN A 79 4.48 23.64 -5.80
C GLN A 79 5.97 23.53 -5.46
N THR A 80 6.83 23.63 -6.47
CA THR A 80 8.28 23.77 -6.26
C THR A 80 8.69 25.19 -6.63
N ALA A 81 9.38 25.87 -5.72
CA ALA A 81 10.01 27.15 -6.00
C ALA A 81 11.35 26.91 -6.70
N ARG A 82 11.61 27.63 -7.79
CA ARG A 82 12.96 27.73 -8.36
C ARG A 82 13.81 28.69 -7.53
N ALA A 83 15.13 28.59 -7.71
CA ALA A 83 16.09 29.53 -7.12
C ALA A 83 15.83 31.00 -7.53
N ASP A 84 15.06 31.21 -8.59
CA ASP A 84 14.68 32.51 -9.15
C ASP A 84 13.31 33.04 -8.64
N GLY A 85 12.73 32.41 -7.62
CA GLY A 85 11.46 32.84 -6.98
C GLY A 85 10.18 32.43 -7.71
N GLU A 86 10.27 31.93 -8.94
CA GLU A 86 9.11 31.41 -9.68
C GLU A 86 8.63 30.06 -9.10
N SER A 87 7.33 29.97 -8.81
CA SER A 87 6.69 28.78 -8.26
C SER A 87 6.02 27.98 -9.37
N ARG A 88 6.50 26.76 -9.66
CA ARG A 88 5.92 25.88 -10.66
C ARG A 88 5.09 24.79 -9.98
N THR A 89 3.82 24.69 -10.36
CA THR A 89 2.97 23.55 -9.99
C THR A 89 3.43 22.33 -10.80
N VAL A 90 3.86 21.29 -10.10
CA VAL A 90 4.29 20.02 -10.70
C VAL A 90 3.17 19.02 -10.47
N GLU A 91 2.48 18.66 -11.56
CA GLU A 91 1.53 17.55 -11.59
C GLU A 91 2.30 16.24 -11.77
N ARG A 92 2.18 15.34 -10.80
CA ARG A 92 2.71 13.97 -10.92
C ARG A 92 1.57 13.00 -11.14
N LYS A 93 1.50 12.45 -12.37
CA LYS A 93 0.63 11.34 -12.73
C LYS A 93 0.86 10.14 -11.81
N SER A 94 -0.20 9.35 -11.63
CA SER A 94 -0.12 8.07 -10.92
C SER A 94 0.89 7.18 -11.62
N HIS A 95 1.87 6.69 -10.86
CA HIS A 95 2.90 5.82 -11.41
C HIS A 95 3.28 4.76 -10.40
N MET A 96 3.70 3.62 -10.93
CA MET A 96 4.16 2.48 -10.14
C MET A 96 5.60 2.72 -9.70
N ARG A 97 5.83 2.93 -8.41
CA ARG A 97 7.18 3.18 -7.88
C ARG A 97 7.80 1.89 -7.33
N ARG A 98 8.98 1.52 -7.84
CA ARG A 98 9.82 0.46 -7.27
C ARG A 98 10.68 1.05 -6.15
N SER A 99 10.57 0.53 -4.93
CA SER A 99 11.42 0.96 -3.81
C SER A 99 12.31 -0.19 -3.33
N SER A 100 13.62 -0.06 -3.54
CA SER A 100 14.65 -0.99 -3.06
C SER A 100 15.13 -0.70 -1.63
N ARG A 101 14.52 0.27 -0.93
CA ARG A 101 14.96 0.68 0.41
C ARG A 101 14.74 -0.43 1.42
N LYS A 102 15.80 -0.82 2.15
CA LYS A 102 15.78 -1.84 3.23
C LYS A 102 14.81 -1.51 4.37
N ASP A 103 14.45 -0.23 4.51
CA ASP A 103 13.61 0.31 5.60
C ASP A 103 12.18 0.68 5.16
N VAL A 104 11.69 0.18 4.03
CA VAL A 104 10.30 0.44 3.56
C VAL A 104 9.26 0.05 4.62
N TRP A 105 9.50 -1.03 5.37
CA TRP A 105 8.62 -1.45 6.45
C TRP A 105 8.46 -0.39 7.56
N LYS A 106 9.50 0.40 7.88
CA LYS A 106 9.43 1.47 8.90
C LYS A 106 8.50 2.60 8.45
N TYR A 107 8.56 2.95 7.17
CA TYR A 107 7.65 3.94 6.58
C TYR A 107 6.21 3.48 6.72
N HIS A 108 5.90 2.23 6.35
CA HIS A 108 4.53 1.72 6.47
C HIS A 108 4.05 1.58 7.92
N LEU A 109 4.92 1.24 8.87
CA LEU A 109 4.56 1.28 10.29
C LEU A 109 4.18 2.69 10.74
N SER A 110 4.94 3.71 10.33
CA SER A 110 4.63 5.11 10.64
C SER A 110 3.29 5.54 10.04
N GLU A 111 3.03 5.18 8.78
CA GLU A 111 1.78 5.51 8.11
C GLU A 111 0.57 4.78 8.73
N MET A 112 0.74 3.51 9.08
CA MET A 112 -0.29 2.76 9.81
C MET A 112 -0.58 3.37 11.19
N ALA A 113 0.44 3.85 11.90
CA ALA A 113 0.27 4.48 13.22
C ALA A 113 -0.53 5.80 13.15
N ARG A 114 -0.51 6.49 12.00
CA ARG A 114 -1.28 7.72 11.76
C ARG A 114 -2.71 7.46 11.29
N THR A 115 -3.03 6.22 10.93
CA THR A 115 -4.34 5.85 10.38
C THR A 115 -5.24 5.27 11.48
N ALA A 116 -6.52 5.66 11.52
CA ALA A 116 -7.48 5.11 12.48
C ALA A 116 -7.73 3.59 12.30
N GLU A 117 -7.59 3.09 11.06
CA GLU A 117 -7.83 1.69 10.70
C GLU A 117 -6.61 1.04 9.98
N PRO A 118 -5.61 0.55 10.73
CA PRO A 118 -4.39 -0.05 10.15
C PRO A 118 -4.65 -1.28 9.27
N LEU A 119 -5.67 -2.07 9.58
CA LEU A 119 -6.04 -3.24 8.76
C LEU A 119 -6.60 -2.81 7.39
N ARG A 120 -7.35 -1.71 7.33
CA ARG A 120 -7.84 -1.14 6.07
C ARG A 120 -6.66 -0.63 5.22
N TYR A 121 -5.67 -0.01 5.87
CA TYR A 121 -4.43 0.40 5.21
C TYR A 121 -3.73 -0.78 4.52
N LEU A 122 -3.60 -1.92 5.23
CA LEU A 122 -2.93 -3.12 4.74
C LEU A 122 -3.66 -3.85 3.61
N ARG A 123 -4.99 -3.77 3.58
CA ARG A 123 -5.81 -4.41 2.53
C ARG A 123 -5.35 -4.02 1.12
N ARG A 124 -4.84 -2.80 0.93
CA ARG A 124 -4.34 -2.27 -0.36
C ARG A 124 -3.13 -3.04 -0.93
N TYR A 125 -2.48 -3.87 -0.12
CA TYR A 125 -1.30 -4.64 -0.51
C TYR A 125 -1.59 -6.14 -0.68
N LEU A 126 -2.85 -6.55 -0.52
CA LEU A 126 -3.30 -7.89 -0.84
C LEU A 126 -3.57 -7.97 -2.34
N LEU A 127 -2.72 -8.67 -3.08
CA LEU A 127 -2.97 -9.04 -4.48
C LEU A 127 -4.05 -10.12 -4.51
N ILE A 128 -5.31 -9.70 -4.46
CA ILE A 128 -6.49 -10.55 -4.71
C ILE A 128 -6.89 -10.29 -6.16
N GLU A 129 -7.36 -11.28 -6.92
CA GLU A 129 -7.78 -11.10 -8.33
C GLU A 129 -8.71 -9.88 -8.54
N GLU A 130 -9.51 -9.52 -7.53
CA GLU A 130 -10.38 -8.33 -7.47
C GLU A 130 -9.63 -6.98 -7.48
N THR A 131 -8.39 -6.92 -6.97
CA THR A 131 -7.56 -5.69 -6.94
C THR A 131 -6.91 -5.36 -8.28
N MET A 132 -6.94 -6.27 -9.27
CA MET A 132 -6.50 -5.97 -10.63
C MET A 132 -7.59 -5.29 -11.47
N SER A 133 -8.83 -5.27 -11.00
CA SER A 133 -9.97 -4.63 -11.67
C SER A 133 -10.30 -3.25 -11.11
N ASP A 134 -9.71 -2.86 -9.99
CA ASP A 134 -9.91 -1.56 -9.34
C ASP A 134 -8.82 -0.58 -9.84
N GLU A 135 -8.74 -0.44 -11.16
CA GLU A 135 -8.08 0.70 -11.78
C GLU A 135 -8.98 1.91 -11.47
N PRO A 136 -8.49 2.99 -10.86
CA PRO A 136 -9.32 4.16 -10.63
C PRO A 136 -9.89 4.61 -11.98
N GLU A 137 -11.21 4.67 -12.11
CA GLU A 137 -11.87 5.33 -13.24
C GLU A 137 -11.16 6.66 -13.44
N THR A 138 -10.42 6.76 -14.54
CA THR A 138 -9.86 8.04 -14.95
C THR A 138 -11.08 8.90 -15.24
N PRO A 139 -11.33 10.00 -14.50
CA PRO A 139 -12.44 10.86 -14.84
C PRO A 139 -12.28 11.24 -16.32
N PRO A 140 -13.35 11.21 -17.13
CA PRO A 140 -13.25 11.54 -18.54
C PRO A 140 -12.59 12.91 -18.62
N SER A 141 -11.44 12.95 -19.29
CA SER A 141 -10.73 14.18 -19.60
C SER A 141 -11.68 15.05 -20.41
N SER A 142 -12.42 15.91 -19.73
CA SER A 142 -13.15 17.01 -20.31
C SER A 142 -12.14 18.09 -20.68
N GLU A 143 -11.28 17.80 -21.66
CA GLU A 143 -10.60 18.84 -22.41
C GLU A 143 -11.22 18.81 -23.81
N PRO A 144 -11.88 19.90 -24.23
CA PRO A 144 -12.38 20.01 -25.59
C PRO A 144 -11.19 19.98 -26.55
N ASP A 145 -11.36 19.17 -27.59
CA ASP A 145 -10.49 19.02 -28.74
C ASP A 145 -10.29 20.41 -29.37
N TYR A 146 -9.19 21.09 -29.04
CA TYR A 146 -8.85 22.38 -29.63
C TYR A 146 -8.28 22.13 -31.02
N ASP A 147 -9.17 22.16 -32.00
CA ASP A 147 -9.01 22.61 -33.39
C ASP A 147 -7.62 22.41 -34.03
N GLU A 148 -7.50 21.35 -34.82
CA GLU A 148 -6.45 21.19 -35.85
C GLU A 148 -6.76 21.99 -37.15
N GLU A 149 -7.67 22.98 -37.11
CA GLU A 149 -8.03 23.82 -38.26
C GLU A 149 -7.82 25.32 -37.96
N LEU A 150 -6.61 25.83 -38.18
CA LEU A 150 -6.22 27.22 -38.52
C LEU A 150 -4.71 27.33 -38.23
N MET A 151 -3.80 27.30 -39.21
CA MET A 151 -3.54 28.40 -40.12
C MET A 151 -2.79 27.90 -41.37
N VAL A 152 -3.48 27.93 -42.50
CA VAL A 152 -2.88 28.05 -43.84
C VAL A 152 -2.61 29.54 -44.09
N ARG A 153 -1.47 29.87 -44.74
CA ARG A 153 -1.05 31.17 -45.35
C ARG A 153 -0.55 32.24 -44.38
N ASP A 154 0.51 33.05 -44.63
CA ASP A 154 1.32 33.39 -45.81
C ASP A 154 2.64 34.09 -45.33
N ALA A 155 3.61 34.22 -46.25
CA ALA A 155 4.75 35.18 -46.32
C ALA A 155 5.99 34.94 -45.40
N ASP A 156 7.25 34.97 -45.86
CA ASP A 156 7.91 35.45 -47.09
C ASP A 156 9.03 34.48 -47.55
#